data_AF-A0AAV1GLP3-F1
#
_entry.id   AF-A0AAV1GLP3-F1
#
_cell.length_a   1.000
_cell.length_b   1.000
_cell.length_c   1.000
_cell.angle_alpha   90.00
_cell.angle_beta   90.00
_cell.angle_gamma   90.00
#
_symmetry.space_group_name_H-M   'P 1'
#
loop_
_entity.id
_entity.type
_entity.pdbx_description
1 polymer ?
#
loop_
_entity_poly.entity_id
_entity_poly.type
_entity_poly.pdbx_seq_one_letter_code
_entity_poly.pdbx_strand_id
1 'polypeptide(L)'
;MEVQAYQHPSFPSVTFWDLPGIGTMSYPADKYLKLVGFERFDFFIIISADRFKENDVKLAREIQRMGKKFYFVRSKIDNNIRDGERQKLDAEKTLILIKENCIHGLQKLGFQSPLVFLVSSVDLHLYDFSLLVETLEQELPDLKKEAFLLAMPNTSLEMIHKKEKAFYSKIKYFAALSAAVAAVPVPGLSIAVDIALLVSLFTRYVFGFGLDISSLKRLANYRDVPYEELKKIVISPLAAAKITSELVLKVVKQSASTAALLAAEEGARFIPVFGIPAAMILSFTTTYSALSSILDILAKDAERVFERVKP
;
A
#
# COMPACT_ATOMS: atom_id res chain seq x y z
N MET A 1 -2.24 -22.38 -18.81
CA MET A 1 -2.42 -21.40 -17.73
C MET A 1 -3.22 -20.25 -18.31
N GLU A 2 -4.30 -19.85 -17.67
CA GLU A 2 -5.13 -18.72 -18.10
C GLU A 2 -4.70 -17.44 -17.39
N VAL A 3 -5.15 -16.29 -17.87
CA VAL A 3 -4.92 -15.00 -17.20
C VAL A 3 -5.70 -14.99 -15.89
N GLN A 4 -5.02 -14.78 -14.76
CA GLN A 4 -5.65 -14.81 -13.44
C GLN A 4 -5.48 -13.48 -12.70
N ALA A 5 -6.59 -12.98 -12.14
CA ALA A 5 -6.62 -11.76 -11.36
C ALA A 5 -6.52 -12.05 -9.87
N TYR A 6 -5.69 -11.28 -9.17
CA TYR A 6 -5.50 -11.30 -7.73
C TYR A 6 -5.71 -9.89 -7.18
N GLN A 7 -6.88 -9.65 -6.60
CA GLN A 7 -7.18 -8.36 -5.97
C GLN A 7 -6.44 -8.23 -4.64
N HIS A 8 -5.94 -7.03 -4.34
CA HIS A 8 -5.30 -6.79 -3.05
C HIS A 8 -6.35 -6.90 -1.92
N PRO A 9 -6.11 -7.73 -0.87
CA PRO A 9 -7.12 -8.03 0.15
C PRO A 9 -7.74 -6.80 0.83
N SER A 10 -6.91 -5.78 1.06
CA SER A 10 -7.32 -4.56 1.78
C SER A 10 -7.58 -3.35 0.86
N PHE A 11 -7.21 -3.46 -0.43
CA PHE A 11 -7.26 -2.37 -1.40
C PHE A 11 -7.74 -2.92 -2.76
N PRO A 12 -9.02 -3.29 -2.90
CA PRO A 12 -9.53 -4.01 -4.08
C PRO A 12 -9.44 -3.21 -5.38
N SER A 13 -9.17 -1.90 -5.31
CA SER A 13 -8.83 -1.06 -6.47
C SER A 13 -7.47 -1.40 -7.09
N VAL A 14 -6.62 -2.18 -6.42
CA VAL A 14 -5.33 -2.66 -6.91
C VAL A 14 -5.46 -4.15 -7.24
N THR A 15 -5.15 -4.53 -8.48
CA THR A 15 -5.24 -5.92 -8.95
C THR A 15 -3.91 -6.33 -9.58
N PHE A 16 -3.35 -7.44 -9.11
CA PHE A 16 -2.20 -8.10 -9.73
C PHE A 16 -2.73 -9.13 -10.72
N TRP A 17 -2.18 -9.13 -11.93
CA TRP A 17 -2.57 -10.06 -12.98
C TRP A 17 -1.41 -11.00 -13.28
N ASP A 18 -1.64 -12.29 -13.08
CA ASP A 18 -0.71 -13.33 -13.49
C ASP A 18 -1.01 -13.68 -14.95
N LEU A 19 0.01 -13.49 -15.79
CA LEU A 19 -0.11 -13.62 -17.24
C LEU A 19 0.59 -14.90 -17.69
N PRO A 20 -0.03 -15.67 -18.61
CA PRO A 20 0.56 -16.90 -19.09
C PRO A 20 1.82 -16.63 -19.92
N GLY A 21 2.78 -17.56 -19.92
CA GLY A 21 3.97 -17.43 -20.76
C GLY A 21 3.63 -17.27 -22.25
N ILE A 22 4.20 -16.25 -22.89
CA ILE A 22 4.08 -16.02 -24.33
C ILE A 22 4.81 -17.12 -25.12
N GLY A 23 4.25 -17.53 -26.27
CA GLY A 23 4.86 -18.52 -27.17
C GLY A 23 4.50 -19.97 -26.86
N THR A 24 3.48 -20.21 -26.02
CA THR A 24 2.92 -21.56 -25.82
C THR A 24 1.85 -21.87 -26.88
N MET A 25 1.51 -23.15 -27.07
CA MET A 25 0.46 -23.59 -28.02
C MET A 25 -0.86 -22.84 -27.84
N SER A 26 -1.24 -22.55 -26.59
CA SER A 26 -2.47 -21.81 -26.25
C SER A 26 -2.31 -20.29 -26.31
N TYR A 27 -1.08 -19.79 -26.29
CA TYR A 27 -0.74 -18.36 -26.30
C TYR A 27 0.34 -18.04 -27.35
N PRO A 28 0.04 -18.19 -28.66
CA PRO A 28 0.94 -17.78 -29.73
C PRO A 28 1.26 -16.28 -29.66
N ALA A 29 2.50 -15.89 -29.96
CA ALA A 29 2.96 -14.51 -29.79
C ALA A 29 2.14 -13.49 -30.60
N ASP A 30 1.68 -13.87 -31.80
CA ASP A 30 0.86 -13.06 -32.71
C ASP A 30 -0.57 -12.82 -32.19
N LYS A 31 -1.11 -13.74 -31.37
CA LYS A 31 -2.47 -13.65 -30.80
C LYS A 31 -2.49 -13.25 -29.33
N TYR A 32 -1.32 -13.28 -28.67
CA TYR A 32 -1.16 -13.04 -27.24
C TYR A 32 -1.83 -11.73 -26.78
N LEU A 33 -1.61 -10.67 -27.53
CA LEU A 33 -2.12 -9.33 -27.21
C LEU A 33 -3.64 -9.24 -27.17
N LYS A 34 -4.31 -9.86 -28.15
CA LYS A 34 -5.78 -9.89 -28.21
C LYS A 34 -6.37 -10.78 -27.13
N LEU A 35 -5.73 -11.92 -26.85
CA LEU A 35 -6.21 -12.89 -25.86
C LEU A 35 -6.11 -12.35 -24.43
N VAL A 36 -5.03 -11.62 -24.12
CA VAL A 36 -4.76 -11.11 -22.78
C VAL A 36 -5.41 -9.74 -22.54
N GLY A 37 -5.64 -8.96 -23.61
CA GLY A 37 -6.33 -7.66 -23.54
C GLY A 37 -5.53 -6.61 -22.77
N PHE A 38 -4.35 -6.28 -23.31
CA PHE A 38 -3.31 -5.47 -22.66
C PHE A 38 -3.73 -4.04 -22.27
N GLU A 39 -4.74 -3.49 -22.91
CA GLU A 39 -5.22 -2.11 -22.66
C GLU A 39 -5.65 -1.89 -21.21
N ARG A 40 -6.13 -2.96 -20.55
CA ARG A 40 -6.64 -2.93 -19.18
C ARG A 40 -5.56 -2.73 -18.11
N PHE A 41 -4.28 -2.86 -18.45
CA PHE A 41 -3.18 -2.78 -17.49
C PHE A 41 -2.52 -1.40 -17.50
N ASP A 42 -2.14 -0.95 -16.30
CA ASP A 42 -1.36 0.27 -16.10
C ASP A 42 0.12 0.06 -16.45
N PHE A 43 0.71 -1.04 -15.98
CA PHE A 43 2.10 -1.40 -16.19
C PHE A 43 2.28 -2.90 -16.40
N PHE A 44 3.45 -3.28 -16.92
CA PHE A 44 3.87 -4.66 -17.07
C PHE A 44 5.18 -4.92 -16.33
N ILE A 45 5.25 -6.04 -15.61
CA ILE A 45 6.46 -6.48 -14.94
C ILE A 45 6.90 -7.80 -15.57
N ILE A 46 8.06 -7.80 -16.20
CA ILE A 46 8.65 -8.97 -16.84
C ILE A 46 9.67 -9.57 -15.87
N ILE A 47 9.29 -10.67 -15.24
CA ILE A 47 10.08 -11.31 -14.18
C ILE A 47 10.89 -12.46 -14.75
N SER A 48 12.20 -12.48 -14.49
CA SER A 48 13.08 -13.62 -14.79
C SER A 48 13.90 -14.01 -13.57
N ALA A 49 14.04 -15.31 -13.34
CA ALA A 49 14.92 -15.90 -12.33
C ALA A 49 16.34 -16.22 -12.85
N ASP A 50 16.59 -15.98 -14.15
CA ASP A 50 17.88 -16.10 -14.83
C ASP A 50 18.03 -14.98 -15.88
N ARG A 51 18.67 -15.26 -17.02
CA ARG A 51 18.67 -14.39 -18.19
C ARG A 51 17.27 -14.21 -18.78
N PHE A 52 17.00 -13.02 -19.30
CA PHE A 52 15.81 -12.77 -20.12
C PHE A 52 15.87 -13.61 -21.39
N LYS A 53 14.80 -14.34 -21.67
CA LYS A 53 14.66 -15.23 -22.82
C LYS A 53 14.08 -14.47 -24.01
N GLU A 54 14.14 -15.08 -25.19
CA GLU A 54 13.58 -14.51 -26.41
C GLU A 54 12.07 -14.22 -26.29
N ASN A 55 11.35 -15.03 -25.52
CA ASN A 55 9.93 -14.82 -25.25
C ASN A 55 9.69 -13.56 -24.41
N ASP A 56 10.52 -13.30 -23.40
CA ASP A 56 10.44 -12.10 -22.57
C ASP A 56 10.68 -10.84 -23.41
N VAL A 57 11.61 -10.92 -24.36
CA VAL A 57 11.90 -9.85 -25.33
C VAL A 57 10.75 -9.63 -26.30
N LYS A 58 10.14 -10.69 -26.82
CA LYS A 58 8.96 -10.59 -27.69
C LYS A 58 7.82 -9.89 -26.97
N LEU A 59 7.56 -10.26 -25.71
CA LEU A 59 6.57 -9.60 -24.87
C LEU A 59 6.88 -8.11 -24.67
N ALA A 60 8.11 -7.79 -24.28
CA ALA A 60 8.56 -6.41 -24.07
C ALA A 60 8.39 -5.53 -25.34
N ARG A 61 8.75 -6.07 -26.52
CA ARG A 61 8.58 -5.34 -27.80
C ARG A 61 7.12 -5.04 -28.11
N GLU A 62 6.23 -5.99 -27.87
CA GLU A 62 4.81 -5.74 -28.11
C GLU A 62 4.23 -4.72 -27.12
N ILE A 63 4.65 -4.76 -25.84
CA ILE A 63 4.25 -3.74 -24.85
C ILE A 63 4.74 -2.35 -25.28
N GLN A 64 6.00 -2.27 -25.73
CA GLN A 64 6.59 -1.04 -26.23
C GLN A 64 5.84 -0.49 -27.45
N ARG A 65 5.42 -1.35 -28.39
CA ARG A 65 4.62 -0.97 -29.57
C ARG A 65 3.27 -0.35 -29.19
N MET A 66 2.71 -0.75 -28.05
CA MET A 66 1.47 -0.17 -27.51
C MET A 66 1.68 1.14 -26.74
N GLY A 67 2.92 1.62 -26.60
CA GLY A 67 3.25 2.80 -25.79
C GLY A 67 2.99 2.59 -24.28
N LYS A 68 2.85 1.33 -23.85
CA LYS A 68 2.67 0.98 -22.44
C LYS A 68 4.05 0.81 -21.79
N LYS A 69 4.10 1.06 -20.49
CA LYS A 69 5.35 0.98 -19.73
C LYS A 69 5.56 -0.42 -19.19
N PHE A 70 6.80 -0.86 -19.18
CA PHE A 70 7.19 -2.16 -18.67
C PHE A 70 8.54 -2.10 -17.96
N TYR A 71 8.76 -3.05 -17.06
CA TYR A 71 9.95 -3.10 -16.22
C TYR A 71 10.50 -4.52 -16.19
N PHE A 72 11.82 -4.66 -16.29
CA PHE A 72 12.49 -5.94 -16.18
C PHE A 72 12.89 -6.19 -14.73
N VAL A 73 12.46 -7.32 -14.17
CA VAL A 73 12.74 -7.69 -12.78
C VAL A 73 13.52 -9.00 -12.75
N ARG A 74 14.75 -8.94 -12.26
CA ARG A 74 15.60 -10.09 -12.01
C ARG A 74 15.35 -10.57 -10.57
N SER A 75 14.58 -11.63 -10.44
CA SER A 75 14.20 -12.24 -9.15
C SER A 75 15.26 -13.20 -8.61
N LYS A 76 15.07 -13.71 -7.39
CA LYS A 76 15.90 -14.74 -6.75
C LYS A 76 17.36 -14.34 -6.50
N ILE A 77 17.61 -13.05 -6.29
CA ILE A 77 18.96 -12.52 -6.05
C ILE A 77 19.57 -13.11 -4.77
N ASP A 78 18.75 -13.39 -3.76
CA ASP A 78 19.13 -14.12 -2.54
C ASP A 78 19.88 -15.43 -2.84
N ASN A 79 19.39 -16.22 -3.81
CA ASN A 79 20.05 -17.46 -4.22
C ASN A 79 21.39 -17.18 -4.90
N ASN A 80 21.46 -16.16 -5.76
CA ASN A 80 22.69 -15.80 -6.46
C ASN A 80 23.79 -15.35 -5.50
N ILE A 81 23.43 -14.56 -4.48
CA ILE A 81 24.38 -14.12 -3.46
C ILE A 81 24.84 -15.30 -2.61
N ARG A 82 23.91 -16.14 -2.14
CA ARG A 82 24.27 -17.34 -1.36
C ARG A 82 25.19 -18.30 -2.12
N ASP A 83 24.98 -18.47 -3.42
CA ASP A 83 25.85 -19.30 -4.26
C ASP A 83 27.21 -18.64 -4.52
N GLY A 84 27.27 -17.30 -4.60
CA GLY A 84 28.51 -16.53 -4.70
C GLY A 84 29.34 -16.59 -3.42
N GLU A 85 28.70 -16.50 -2.25
CA GLU A 85 29.36 -16.62 -0.94
C GLU A 85 30.05 -17.97 -0.77
N ARG A 86 29.40 -19.07 -1.20
CA ARG A 86 30.00 -20.42 -1.23
C ARG A 86 31.28 -20.47 -2.08
N GLN A 87 31.38 -19.59 -3.07
CA GLN A 87 32.54 -19.44 -3.96
C GLN A 87 33.49 -18.34 -3.51
N LYS A 88 33.26 -17.74 -2.32
CA LYS A 88 34.03 -16.60 -1.77
C LYS A 88 34.05 -15.38 -2.70
N LEU A 89 32.95 -15.18 -3.44
CA LEU A 89 32.76 -14.00 -4.26
C LEU A 89 32.18 -12.86 -3.42
N ASP A 90 32.56 -11.64 -3.80
CA ASP A 90 32.03 -10.43 -3.20
C ASP A 90 30.59 -10.18 -3.66
N ALA A 91 29.70 -9.87 -2.72
CA ALA A 91 28.27 -9.72 -2.98
C ALA A 91 27.99 -8.51 -3.89
N GLU A 92 28.63 -7.36 -3.64
CA GLU A 92 28.44 -6.14 -4.42
C GLU A 92 28.90 -6.34 -5.88
N LYS A 93 30.09 -6.91 -6.07
CA LYS A 93 30.60 -7.26 -7.41
C LYS A 93 29.68 -8.24 -8.12
N THR A 94 29.10 -9.20 -7.40
CA THR A 94 28.15 -10.16 -7.97
C THR A 94 26.87 -9.46 -8.44
N LEU A 95 26.32 -8.53 -7.66
CA LEU A 95 25.14 -7.74 -8.04
C LEU A 95 25.41 -6.88 -9.28
N ILE A 96 26.54 -6.17 -9.31
CA ILE A 96 26.96 -5.34 -10.46
C ILE A 96 27.04 -6.21 -11.71
N LEU A 97 27.75 -7.34 -11.63
CA LEU A 97 27.91 -8.27 -12.75
C LEU A 97 26.56 -8.80 -13.26
N ILE A 98 25.65 -9.18 -12.35
CA ILE A 98 24.31 -9.64 -12.72
C ILE A 98 23.53 -8.53 -13.44
N LYS A 99 23.56 -7.31 -12.91
CA LYS A 99 22.85 -6.16 -13.48
C LYS A 99 23.38 -5.80 -14.87
N GLU A 100 24.70 -5.71 -15.01
CA GLU A 100 25.38 -5.43 -16.28
C GLU A 100 25.09 -6.51 -17.33
N ASN A 101 25.14 -7.79 -16.95
CA ASN A 101 24.81 -8.88 -17.86
C ASN A 101 23.37 -8.82 -18.35
N CYS A 102 22.42 -8.45 -17.49
CA CYS A 102 21.02 -8.25 -17.87
C CYS A 102 20.88 -7.08 -18.86
N ILE A 103 21.47 -5.93 -18.53
CA ILE A 103 21.42 -4.72 -19.38
C ILE A 103 22.06 -5.01 -20.74
N HIS A 104 23.25 -5.60 -20.77
CA HIS A 104 23.97 -5.91 -21.99
C HIS A 104 23.22 -6.94 -22.86
N GLY A 105 22.62 -7.95 -22.23
CA GLY A 105 21.77 -8.93 -22.93
C GLY A 105 20.56 -8.27 -23.60
N LEU A 106 19.89 -7.35 -22.90
CA LEU A 106 18.74 -6.61 -23.43
C LEU A 106 19.15 -5.60 -24.51
N GLN A 107 20.31 -4.96 -24.38
CA GLN A 107 20.88 -4.07 -25.40
C GLN A 107 21.18 -4.80 -26.71
N LYS A 108 21.77 -6.00 -26.64
CA LYS A 108 21.97 -6.86 -27.82
C LYS A 108 20.65 -7.23 -28.51
N LEU A 109 19.55 -7.23 -27.77
CA LEU A 109 18.21 -7.54 -28.25
C LEU A 109 17.44 -6.28 -28.70
N GLY A 110 18.10 -5.12 -28.73
CA GLY A 110 17.58 -3.88 -29.30
C GLY A 110 16.99 -2.89 -28.29
N PHE A 111 17.05 -3.16 -26.98
CA PHE A 111 16.62 -2.22 -25.95
C PHE A 111 17.76 -1.27 -25.58
N GLN A 112 17.70 0.00 -25.99
CA GLN A 112 18.82 0.93 -25.78
C GLN A 112 19.07 1.28 -24.30
N SER A 113 18.01 1.44 -23.51
CA SER A 113 18.09 1.78 -22.08
C SER A 113 17.09 0.94 -21.25
N PRO A 114 17.37 -0.35 -21.01
CA PRO A 114 16.47 -1.20 -20.25
C PRO A 114 16.55 -0.90 -18.75
N LEU A 115 15.40 -0.65 -18.11
CA LEU A 115 15.29 -0.57 -16.65
C LEU A 115 15.23 -1.98 -16.06
N VAL A 116 16.28 -2.37 -15.34
CA VAL A 116 16.41 -3.68 -14.69
C VAL A 116 16.50 -3.49 -13.17
N PHE A 117 15.59 -4.16 -12.45
CA PHE A 117 15.54 -4.17 -10.98
C PHE A 117 15.91 -5.56 -10.47
N LEU A 118 16.93 -5.63 -9.62
CA LEU A 118 17.34 -6.85 -8.93
C LEU A 118 16.54 -6.98 -7.62
N VAL A 119 15.79 -8.07 -7.42
CA VAL A 119 14.93 -8.24 -6.24
C VAL A 119 15.02 -9.64 -5.63
N SER A 120 14.75 -9.70 -4.33
CA SER A 120 14.48 -10.94 -3.60
C SER A 120 13.03 -10.94 -3.14
N SER A 121 12.31 -12.05 -3.37
CA SER A 121 10.96 -12.22 -2.83
C SER A 121 10.96 -12.63 -1.36
N VAL A 122 12.13 -12.95 -0.80
CA VAL A 122 12.34 -13.28 0.62
C VAL A 122 12.65 -12.00 1.42
N ASP A 123 13.49 -11.15 0.86
CA ASP A 123 14.00 -9.95 1.51
C ASP A 123 13.66 -8.69 0.72
N LEU A 124 12.39 -8.29 0.79
CA LEU A 124 11.84 -7.13 0.06
C LEU A 124 12.48 -5.78 0.42
N HIS A 125 13.24 -5.71 1.51
CA HIS A 125 13.92 -4.50 1.97
C HIS A 125 15.34 -4.38 1.38
N LEU A 126 15.86 -5.44 0.75
CA LEU A 126 17.17 -5.46 0.10
C LEU A 126 17.05 -5.16 -1.40
N TYR A 127 18.21 -4.85 -1.99
CA TYR A 127 18.40 -4.67 -3.43
C TYR A 127 17.50 -3.56 -4.01
N ASP A 128 16.94 -3.75 -5.20
CA ASP A 128 16.22 -2.72 -5.95
C ASP A 128 14.70 -2.71 -5.71
N PHE A 129 14.17 -3.40 -4.69
CA PHE A 129 12.70 -3.45 -4.50
C PHE A 129 12.10 -2.08 -4.14
N SER A 130 12.74 -1.32 -3.25
CA SER A 130 12.29 0.07 -2.95
C SER A 130 12.33 0.93 -4.20
N LEU A 131 13.40 0.85 -4.98
CA LEU A 131 13.57 1.59 -6.23
C LEU A 131 12.52 1.22 -7.27
N LEU A 132 12.15 -0.07 -7.37
CA LEU A 132 11.06 -0.54 -8.22
C LEU A 132 9.74 0.09 -7.82
N VAL A 133 9.40 0.08 -6.52
CA VAL A 133 8.16 0.67 -6.01
C VAL A 133 8.12 2.18 -6.27
N GLU A 134 9.21 2.89 -6.01
CA GLU A 134 9.33 4.34 -6.25
C GLU A 134 9.18 4.68 -7.74
N THR A 135 9.79 3.88 -8.62
CA THR A 135 9.66 4.06 -10.07
C THR A 135 8.21 3.89 -10.52
N LEU A 136 7.55 2.81 -10.08
CA LEU A 136 6.14 2.55 -10.39
C LEU A 136 5.23 3.67 -9.87
N GLU A 137 5.48 4.15 -8.66
CA GLU A 137 4.71 5.24 -8.05
C GLU A 137 4.85 6.54 -8.85
N GLN A 138 6.07 6.97 -9.17
CA GLN A 138 6.30 8.21 -9.91
C GLN A 138 5.65 8.22 -11.29
N GLU A 139 5.52 7.04 -11.89
CA GLU A 139 5.03 6.84 -13.23
C GLU A 139 3.50 6.68 -13.35
N LEU A 140 2.79 6.58 -12.23
CA LEU A 140 1.32 6.56 -12.16
C LEU A 140 0.73 7.98 -12.25
N PRO A 141 -0.53 8.12 -12.70
CA PRO A 141 -1.32 9.33 -12.46
C PRO A 141 -1.57 9.55 -10.96
N ASP A 142 -1.66 10.81 -10.51
CA ASP A 142 -1.73 11.15 -9.08
C ASP A 142 -2.85 10.44 -8.31
N LEU A 143 -4.03 10.26 -8.92
CA LEU A 143 -5.15 9.54 -8.29
C LEU A 143 -4.81 8.07 -8.02
N LYS A 144 -4.00 7.45 -8.90
CA LYS A 144 -3.60 6.04 -8.76
C LYS A 144 -2.38 5.87 -7.83
N LYS A 145 -1.51 6.89 -7.74
CA LYS A 145 -0.33 6.87 -6.84
C LYS A 145 -0.71 6.55 -5.42
N GLU A 146 -1.72 7.24 -4.88
CA GLU A 146 -2.16 7.04 -3.49
C GLU A 146 -2.68 5.61 -3.27
N ALA A 147 -3.53 5.11 -4.17
CA ALA A 147 -4.05 3.75 -4.06
C ALA A 147 -2.94 2.69 -4.13
N PHE A 148 -1.97 2.90 -5.01
CA PHE A 148 -0.78 2.06 -5.15
C PHE A 148 0.09 2.10 -3.87
N LEU A 149 0.45 3.31 -3.40
CA LEU A 149 1.25 3.52 -2.19
C LEU A 149 0.63 2.83 -0.98
N LEU A 150 -0.68 2.98 -0.76
CA LEU A 150 -1.36 2.38 0.37
C LEU A 150 -1.39 0.84 0.30
N ALA A 151 -1.39 0.27 -0.91
CA ALA A 151 -1.37 -1.18 -1.13
C ALA A 151 0.03 -1.82 -1.04
N MET A 152 1.11 -1.02 -1.04
CA MET A 152 2.47 -1.56 -0.93
C MET A 152 2.76 -2.08 0.49
N PRO A 153 3.58 -3.13 0.66
CA PRO A 153 3.99 -3.59 1.98
C PRO A 153 4.88 -2.55 2.69
N ASN A 154 4.88 -2.55 4.03
CA ASN A 154 5.77 -1.70 4.83
C ASN A 154 7.19 -2.26 4.83
N THR A 155 7.97 -1.98 3.78
CA THR A 155 9.34 -2.48 3.62
C THR A 155 10.40 -1.61 4.29
N SER A 156 10.06 -0.38 4.65
CA SER A 156 10.94 0.58 5.32
C SER A 156 10.14 1.54 6.20
N LEU A 157 10.82 2.21 7.14
CA LEU A 157 10.23 3.33 7.88
C LEU A 157 9.79 4.47 6.95
N GLU A 158 10.54 4.73 5.88
CA GLU A 158 10.18 5.72 4.87
C GLU A 158 8.83 5.40 4.21
N MET A 159 8.56 4.12 3.91
CA MET A 159 7.27 3.69 3.36
C MET A 159 6.12 3.96 4.34
N ILE A 160 6.34 3.72 5.64
CA ILE A 160 5.35 4.02 6.69
C ILE A 160 5.09 5.52 6.75
N HIS A 161 6.13 6.35 6.76
CA HIS A 161 5.99 7.82 6.77
C HIS A 161 5.33 8.37 5.51
N LYS A 162 5.61 7.81 4.33
CA LYS A 162 4.91 8.17 3.08
C LYS A 162 3.42 7.92 3.19
N LYS A 163 3.01 6.75 3.72
CA LYS A 163 1.60 6.41 3.95
C LYS A 163 0.94 7.31 4.99
N GLU A 164 1.63 7.57 6.10
CA GLU A 164 1.18 8.49 7.14
C GLU A 164 0.92 9.89 6.56
N LYS A 165 1.86 10.43 5.80
CA LYS A 165 1.71 11.72 5.11
C LYS A 165 0.53 11.71 4.12
N ALA A 166 0.35 10.62 3.38
CA ALA A 166 -0.76 10.47 2.45
C ALA A 166 -2.10 10.52 3.20
N PHE A 167 -2.23 9.83 4.34
CA PHE A 167 -3.43 9.89 5.18
C PHE A 167 -3.65 11.28 5.79
N TYR A 168 -2.60 11.91 6.33
CA TYR A 168 -2.67 13.26 6.89
C TYR A 168 -3.20 14.28 5.89
N SER A 169 -2.77 14.19 4.63
CA SER A 169 -3.22 15.11 3.57
C SER A 169 -4.73 15.12 3.36
N LYS A 170 -5.44 14.05 3.77
CA LYS A 170 -6.88 13.88 3.57
C LYS A 170 -7.73 14.27 4.77
N ILE A 171 -7.17 14.34 5.97
CA ILE A 171 -7.90 14.60 7.21
C ILE A 171 -8.76 15.87 7.10
N LYS A 172 -8.20 16.95 6.54
CA LYS A 172 -8.91 18.23 6.37
C LYS A 172 -10.17 18.11 5.50
N TYR A 173 -10.18 17.24 4.49
CA TYR A 173 -11.35 17.05 3.62
C TYR A 173 -12.45 16.27 4.33
N PHE A 174 -12.08 15.27 5.14
CA PHE A 174 -13.05 14.52 5.94
C PHE A 174 -13.61 15.35 7.11
N ALA A 175 -12.79 16.17 7.76
CA ALA A 175 -13.25 17.13 8.75
C ALA A 175 -14.19 18.19 8.14
N ALA A 176 -13.90 18.66 6.92
CA ALA A 176 -14.79 19.58 6.20
C ALA A 176 -16.13 18.93 5.82
N LEU A 177 -16.11 17.66 5.41
CA LEU A 177 -17.33 16.88 5.13
C LEU A 177 -18.19 16.73 6.39
N SER A 178 -17.57 16.36 7.50
CA SER A 178 -18.18 16.27 8.83
C SER A 178 -18.86 17.59 9.23
N ALA A 179 -18.13 18.71 9.10
CA ALA A 179 -18.69 20.05 9.34
C ALA A 179 -19.87 20.39 8.42
N ALA A 180 -19.83 20.00 7.15
CA ALA A 180 -20.94 20.23 6.22
C ALA A 180 -22.20 19.44 6.61
N VAL A 181 -22.03 18.21 7.12
CA VAL A 181 -23.15 17.40 7.63
C VAL A 181 -23.74 18.02 8.90
N ALA A 182 -22.89 18.56 9.78
CA ALA A 182 -23.31 19.24 11.00
C ALA A 182 -24.16 20.51 10.75
N ALA A 183 -24.16 21.05 9.52
CA ALA A 183 -25.00 22.18 9.12
C ALA A 183 -26.49 21.81 8.95
N VAL A 184 -26.81 20.52 8.88
CA VAL A 184 -28.18 20.02 8.71
C VAL A 184 -28.83 19.86 10.09
N PRO A 185 -29.96 20.53 10.39
CA PRO A 185 -30.57 20.54 11.72
C PRO A 185 -31.41 19.28 11.97
N VAL A 186 -30.79 18.09 11.87
CA VAL A 186 -31.41 16.80 12.17
C VAL A 186 -30.74 16.22 13.43
N PRO A 187 -31.46 16.09 14.56
CA PRO A 187 -30.92 15.53 15.79
C PRO A 187 -30.28 14.15 15.60
N GLY A 188 -29.07 13.96 16.14
CA GLY A 188 -28.34 12.69 16.08
C GLY A 188 -27.72 12.32 14.72
N LEU A 189 -28.05 13.01 13.63
CA LEU A 189 -27.55 12.68 12.29
C LEU A 189 -26.03 12.89 12.18
N SER A 190 -25.52 14.04 12.61
CA SER A 190 -24.09 14.35 12.49
C SER A 190 -23.23 13.38 13.29
N ILE A 191 -23.59 13.07 14.54
CA ILE A 191 -22.85 12.08 15.34
C ILE A 191 -22.83 10.72 14.64
N ALA A 192 -23.98 10.25 14.14
CA ALA A 192 -24.04 8.95 13.48
C ALA A 192 -23.17 8.91 12.22
N VAL A 193 -23.21 9.99 11.42
CA VAL A 193 -22.39 10.13 10.21
C VAL A 193 -20.91 10.26 10.55
N ASP A 194 -20.55 11.04 11.57
CA ASP A 194 -19.18 11.22 12.03
C ASP A 194 -18.61 9.89 12.55
N ILE A 195 -19.37 9.12 13.34
CA ILE A 195 -18.95 7.78 13.79
C ILE A 195 -18.75 6.85 12.59
N ALA A 196 -19.68 6.82 11.63
CA ALA A 196 -19.56 5.97 10.45
C ALA A 196 -18.34 6.36 9.58
N LEU A 197 -18.09 7.65 9.44
CA LEU A 197 -16.92 8.20 8.77
C LEU A 197 -15.62 7.76 9.47
N LEU A 198 -15.56 7.91 10.80
CA LEU A 198 -14.41 7.48 11.60
C LEU A 198 -14.17 5.97 11.51
N VAL A 199 -15.21 5.13 11.57
CA VAL A 199 -15.10 3.67 11.37
C VAL A 199 -14.46 3.35 10.03
N SER A 200 -14.94 3.98 8.95
CA SER A 200 -14.41 3.78 7.60
C SER A 200 -12.93 4.19 7.50
N LEU A 201 -12.58 5.36 8.04
CA LEU A 201 -11.22 5.90 7.95
C LEU A 201 -10.23 5.15 8.83
N PHE A 202 -10.60 4.80 10.06
CA PHE A 202 -9.75 3.98 10.93
C PHE A 202 -9.51 2.59 10.35
N THR A 203 -10.51 2.00 9.70
CA THR A 203 -10.33 0.74 8.98
C THR A 203 -9.34 0.89 7.84
N ARG A 204 -9.44 1.99 7.07
CA ARG A 204 -8.49 2.29 6.00
C ARG A 204 -7.07 2.53 6.52
N TYR A 205 -6.90 3.18 7.67
CA TYR A 205 -5.58 3.38 8.30
C TYR A 205 -4.99 2.05 8.76
N VAL A 206 -5.76 1.25 9.50
CA VAL A 206 -5.34 -0.09 9.98
C VAL A 206 -4.94 -0.98 8.80
N PHE A 207 -5.69 -0.97 7.70
CA PHE A 207 -5.33 -1.67 6.47
C PHE A 207 -4.10 -1.11 5.78
N GLY A 208 -3.99 0.21 5.65
CA GLY A 208 -2.82 0.85 5.02
C GLY A 208 -1.53 0.56 5.76
N PHE A 209 -1.57 0.49 7.08
CA PHE A 209 -0.42 0.11 7.90
C PHE A 209 -0.26 -1.40 8.10
N GLY A 210 -1.16 -2.24 7.58
CA GLY A 210 -1.08 -3.69 7.75
C GLY A 210 -1.24 -4.16 9.20
N LEU A 211 -1.99 -3.40 10.01
CA LEU A 211 -2.22 -3.64 11.43
C LEU A 211 -3.52 -4.43 11.70
N ASP A 212 -4.24 -4.87 10.67
CA ASP A 212 -5.38 -5.76 10.83
C ASP A 212 -4.94 -7.18 11.18
N ILE A 213 -5.86 -7.95 11.74
CA ILE A 213 -5.60 -9.33 12.21
C ILE A 213 -4.98 -10.19 11.10
N SER A 214 -5.50 -10.09 9.86
CA SER A 214 -5.03 -10.93 8.77
C SER A 214 -3.63 -10.53 8.32
N SER A 215 -3.34 -9.22 8.22
CA SER A 215 -2.00 -8.75 7.85
C SER A 215 -0.95 -9.08 8.91
N LEU A 216 -1.27 -8.89 10.19
CA LEU A 216 -0.37 -9.26 11.28
C LEU A 216 -0.11 -10.77 11.33
N LYS A 217 -1.13 -11.62 11.10
CA LYS A 217 -0.93 -13.07 11.01
C LYS A 217 -0.06 -13.47 9.82
N ARG A 218 -0.27 -12.86 8.65
CA ARG A 218 0.59 -13.09 7.48
C ARG A 218 2.03 -12.68 7.76
N LEU A 219 2.23 -11.52 8.39
CA LEU A 219 3.56 -11.01 8.74
C LEU A 219 4.26 -11.90 9.76
N ALA A 220 3.54 -12.32 10.81
CA ALA A 220 4.01 -13.27 11.81
C ALA A 220 4.51 -14.57 11.17
N ASN A 221 3.69 -15.19 10.30
CA ASN A 221 4.05 -16.41 9.60
C ASN A 221 5.24 -16.20 8.64
N TYR A 222 5.28 -15.06 7.95
CA TYR A 222 6.32 -14.75 6.99
C TYR A 222 7.69 -14.51 7.65
N ARG A 223 7.70 -13.95 8.87
CA ARG A 223 8.90 -13.61 9.63
C ARG A 223 9.25 -14.60 10.73
N ASP A 224 8.51 -15.70 10.82
CA ASP A 224 8.65 -16.72 11.87
C ASP A 224 8.61 -16.12 13.29
N VAL A 225 7.71 -15.15 13.51
CA VAL A 225 7.48 -14.51 14.81
C VAL A 225 6.07 -14.85 15.31
N PRO A 226 5.87 -15.17 16.61
CA PRO A 226 4.53 -15.43 17.13
C PRO A 226 3.58 -14.23 16.96
N TYR A 227 2.37 -14.48 16.46
CA TYR A 227 1.34 -13.44 16.31
C TYR A 227 1.05 -12.68 17.61
N GLU A 228 1.02 -13.38 18.75
CA GLU A 228 0.78 -12.76 20.06
C GLU A 228 1.87 -11.77 20.46
N GLU A 229 3.08 -11.91 19.92
CA GLU A 229 4.14 -10.95 20.16
C GLU A 229 3.90 -9.64 19.40
N LEU A 230 3.54 -9.73 18.12
CA LEU A 230 3.18 -8.55 17.33
C LEU A 230 1.99 -7.82 17.94
N LYS A 231 0.98 -8.58 18.39
CA LYS A 231 -0.22 -8.03 19.03
C LYS A 231 0.10 -7.27 20.32
N LYS A 232 1.05 -7.74 21.13
CA LYS A 232 1.45 -7.09 22.39
C LYS A 232 2.19 -5.76 22.18
N ILE A 233 2.87 -5.62 21.05
CA ILE A 233 3.68 -4.43 20.73
C ILE A 233 2.82 -3.29 20.19
N VAL A 234 1.65 -3.64 19.65
CA VAL A 234 0.65 -2.67 19.21
C VAL A 234 -0.08 -2.10 20.43
N ILE A 235 -0.13 -0.77 20.51
CA ILE A 235 -0.78 0.00 21.57
C ILE A 235 -2.22 0.35 21.18
N SER A 236 -2.49 0.61 19.90
CA SER A 236 -3.83 1.02 19.47
C SER A 236 -4.86 -0.06 19.74
N PRO A 237 -5.99 0.27 20.41
CA PRO A 237 -7.10 -0.65 20.59
C PRO A 237 -7.85 -0.95 19.27
N LEU A 238 -7.56 -0.22 18.20
CA LEU A 238 -8.16 -0.41 16.87
C LEU A 238 -7.37 -1.40 16.01
N ALA A 239 -6.08 -1.59 16.31
CA ALA A 239 -5.25 -2.56 15.62
C ALA A 239 -5.47 -3.98 16.18
N ALA A 240 -5.25 -4.99 15.34
CA ALA A 240 -5.57 -6.39 15.65
C ALA A 240 -7.02 -6.62 16.15
N ALA A 241 -7.96 -5.73 15.79
CA ALA A 241 -9.34 -5.75 16.23
C ALA A 241 -10.32 -5.56 15.07
N LYS A 242 -11.56 -6.02 15.25
CA LYS A 242 -12.66 -5.66 14.34
C LYS A 242 -13.13 -4.27 14.72
N ILE A 243 -13.02 -3.32 13.79
CA ILE A 243 -13.44 -1.94 14.02
C ILE A 243 -14.97 -1.87 13.93
N THR A 244 -15.60 -1.49 15.03
CA THR A 244 -17.06 -1.28 15.13
C THR A 244 -17.34 0.12 15.66
N SER A 245 -18.58 0.59 15.45
CA SER A 245 -19.03 1.89 15.95
C SER A 245 -18.85 2.04 17.46
N GLU A 246 -19.09 0.98 18.24
CA GLU A 246 -18.94 1.00 19.71
C GLU A 246 -17.48 1.14 20.11
N LEU A 247 -16.58 0.41 19.44
CA LEU A 247 -15.14 0.50 19.70
C LEU A 247 -14.62 1.90 19.34
N VAL A 248 -15.00 2.42 18.17
CA VAL A 248 -14.62 3.78 17.74
C VAL A 248 -15.14 4.81 18.73
N LEU A 249 -16.40 4.74 19.14
CA LEU A 249 -16.97 5.66 20.12
C LEU A 249 -16.23 5.59 21.46
N LYS A 250 -15.88 4.38 21.92
CA LYS A 250 -15.10 4.19 23.15
C LYS A 250 -13.73 4.84 23.06
N VAL A 251 -13.02 4.61 21.95
CA VAL A 251 -11.66 5.14 21.72
C VAL A 251 -11.69 6.66 21.59
N VAL A 252 -12.63 7.21 20.83
CA VAL A 252 -12.78 8.67 20.68
C VAL A 252 -13.20 9.32 22.00
N LYS A 253 -13.94 8.64 22.89
CA LYS A 253 -14.27 9.17 24.21
C LYS A 253 -13.15 9.04 25.25
N GLN A 254 -12.13 8.21 25.01
CA GLN A 254 -11.01 8.06 25.95
C GLN A 254 -10.10 9.31 26.00
N SER A 255 -10.06 10.11 24.94
CA SER A 255 -9.43 11.43 24.99
C SER A 255 -10.39 12.47 25.57
N ALA A 256 -9.98 13.12 26.67
CA ALA A 256 -10.79 14.12 27.37
C ALA A 256 -11.20 15.30 26.47
N SER A 257 -10.34 15.70 25.52
CA SER A 257 -10.59 16.77 24.57
C SER A 257 -11.74 16.45 23.61
N THR A 258 -11.72 15.29 22.95
CA THR A 258 -12.75 14.87 22.01
C THR A 258 -14.06 14.50 22.70
N ALA A 259 -14.02 13.95 23.92
CA ALA A 259 -15.23 13.71 24.71
C ALA A 259 -15.98 15.01 25.04
N ALA A 260 -15.24 16.05 25.45
CA ALA A 260 -15.81 17.37 25.70
C ALA A 260 -16.38 18.00 24.42
N LEU A 261 -15.68 17.89 23.29
CA LEU A 261 -16.13 18.43 22.01
C LEU A 261 -17.41 17.73 21.50
N LEU A 262 -17.50 16.40 21.59
CA LEU A 262 -18.71 15.65 21.22
C LEU A 262 -19.93 16.08 22.05
N ALA A 263 -19.75 16.28 23.37
CA ALA A 263 -20.82 16.75 24.24
C ALA A 263 -21.23 18.19 23.91
N ALA A 264 -20.24 19.05 23.62
CA ALA A 264 -20.47 20.44 23.24
C ALA A 264 -21.19 20.55 21.88
N GLU A 265 -20.87 19.69 20.91
CA GLU A 265 -21.48 19.70 19.59
C GLU A 265 -22.99 19.47 19.66
N GLU A 266 -23.43 18.48 20.45
CA GLU A 266 -24.86 18.24 20.67
C GLU A 266 -25.53 19.39 21.40
N GLY A 267 -24.88 19.95 22.43
CA GLY A 267 -25.42 21.08 23.18
C GLY A 267 -25.54 22.36 22.34
N ALA A 268 -24.55 22.63 21.48
CA ALA A 268 -24.47 23.86 20.70
C ALA A 268 -25.62 23.99 19.69
N ARG A 269 -26.12 22.88 19.15
CA ARG A 269 -27.21 22.87 18.15
C ARG A 269 -28.50 23.52 18.63
N PHE A 270 -28.73 23.56 19.95
CA PHE A 270 -29.94 24.12 20.54
C PHE A 270 -29.88 25.65 20.72
N ILE A 271 -28.77 26.30 20.34
CA ILE A 271 -28.60 27.75 20.44
C ILE A 271 -29.19 28.42 19.18
N PRO A 272 -30.23 29.26 19.29
CA PRO A 272 -30.78 29.98 18.15
C PRO A 272 -29.71 30.87 17.49
N VAL A 273 -29.72 30.92 16.16
CA VAL A 273 -28.81 31.73 15.30
C VAL A 273 -27.33 31.30 15.33
N PHE A 274 -26.76 30.98 16.49
CA PHE A 274 -25.34 30.63 16.63
C PHE A 274 -25.06 29.13 16.66
N GLY A 275 -26.08 28.30 16.87
CA GLY A 275 -25.91 26.86 17.10
C GLY A 275 -25.37 26.10 15.88
N ILE A 276 -25.78 26.48 14.67
CA ILE A 276 -25.30 25.84 13.44
C ILE A 276 -23.81 26.16 13.20
N PRO A 277 -23.36 27.44 13.18
CA PRO A 277 -21.93 27.74 13.08
C PRO A 277 -21.09 27.06 14.16
N ALA A 278 -21.57 27.05 15.41
CA ALA A 278 -20.87 26.38 16.51
C ALA A 278 -20.76 24.86 16.29
N ALA A 279 -21.85 24.20 15.88
CA ALA A 279 -21.86 22.77 15.60
C ALA A 279 -20.92 22.40 14.44
N MET A 280 -20.86 23.21 13.38
CA MET A 280 -19.93 22.99 12.26
C MET A 280 -18.47 23.05 12.72
N ILE A 281 -18.12 24.03 13.54
CA ILE A 281 -16.75 24.20 14.07
C ILE A 281 -16.40 23.02 15.00
N LEU A 282 -17.32 22.64 15.90
CA LEU A 282 -17.12 21.53 16.82
C LEU A 282 -16.99 20.19 16.10
N SER A 283 -17.82 19.93 15.09
CA SER A 283 -17.74 18.72 14.27
C SER A 283 -16.43 18.65 13.47
N PHE A 284 -16.01 19.77 12.84
CA PHE A 284 -14.70 19.86 12.17
C PHE A 284 -13.55 19.52 13.14
N THR A 285 -13.51 20.20 14.30
CA THR A 285 -12.42 20.07 15.26
C THR A 285 -12.37 18.70 15.91
N THR A 286 -13.53 18.13 16.25
CA THR A 286 -13.64 16.77 16.78
C THR A 286 -13.11 15.75 15.79
N THR A 287 -13.61 15.78 14.55
CA THR A 287 -13.21 14.85 13.50
C THR A 287 -11.73 14.99 13.15
N TYR A 288 -11.23 16.22 12.99
CA TYR A 288 -9.81 16.47 12.75
C TYR A 288 -8.93 15.90 13.86
N SER A 289 -9.24 16.24 15.12
CA SER A 289 -8.45 15.79 16.28
C SER A 289 -8.48 14.27 16.44
N ALA A 290 -9.65 13.64 16.28
CA ALA A 290 -9.78 12.20 16.38
C ALA A 290 -8.97 11.49 15.29
N LEU A 291 -9.05 11.98 14.04
CA LEU A 291 -8.31 11.41 12.92
C LEU A 291 -6.80 11.56 13.07
N SER A 292 -6.30 12.75 13.44
CA SER A 292 -4.86 12.98 13.58
C SER A 292 -4.26 12.17 14.72
N SER A 293 -4.89 12.19 15.90
CA SER A 293 -4.36 11.48 17.07
C SER A 293 -4.33 9.96 16.87
N ILE A 294 -5.36 9.39 16.23
CA ILE A 294 -5.38 7.95 15.94
C ILE A 294 -4.41 7.59 14.82
N LEU A 295 -4.27 8.44 13.80
CA LEU A 295 -3.27 8.25 12.75
C LEU A 295 -1.85 8.17 13.33
N ASP A 296 -1.49 9.10 14.22
CA ASP A 296 -0.17 9.08 14.89
C ASP A 296 0.07 7.79 15.68
N ILE A 297 -0.94 7.31 16.42
CA ILE A 297 -0.81 6.08 17.21
C ILE A 297 -0.62 4.88 16.28
N LEU A 298 -1.39 4.79 15.19
CA LEU A 298 -1.30 3.70 14.23
C LEU A 298 0.01 3.74 13.43
N ALA A 299 0.50 4.92 13.06
CA ALA A 299 1.80 5.06 12.40
C ALA A 299 2.92 4.55 13.32
N LYS A 300 2.91 4.95 14.61
CA LYS A 300 3.86 4.45 15.61
C LYS A 300 3.72 2.94 15.88
N ASP A 301 2.50 2.40 15.83
CA ASP A 301 2.30 0.94 15.90
C ASP A 301 2.93 0.24 14.70
N ALA A 302 2.78 0.79 13.50
CA ALA A 302 3.39 0.26 12.29
C ALA A 302 4.92 0.27 12.37
N GLU A 303 5.52 1.35 12.88
CA GLU A 303 6.96 1.45 13.11
C GLU A 303 7.44 0.40 14.13
N ARG A 304 6.74 0.27 15.26
CA ARG A 304 7.09 -0.73 16.29
C ARG A 304 7.02 -2.15 15.75
N VAL A 305 5.96 -2.47 15.00
CA VAL A 305 5.81 -3.78 14.36
C VAL A 305 6.94 -3.99 13.35
N PHE A 306 7.23 -2.99 12.52
CA PHE A 306 8.31 -3.04 11.53
C PHE A 306 9.68 -3.29 12.18
N GLU A 307 10.05 -2.53 13.22
CA GLU A 307 11.33 -2.71 13.92
C GLU A 307 11.40 -4.07 14.64
N ARG A 308 10.27 -4.60 15.13
CA ARG A 308 10.25 -5.93 15.76
C ARG A 308 10.54 -7.05 14.76
N VAL A 309 9.98 -6.96 13.56
CA VAL A 309 10.12 -7.99 12.52
C VAL A 309 11.18 -7.62 11.48
N LYS A 310 11.99 -6.63 11.81
CA LYS A 310 13.13 -6.23 10.99
C LYS A 310 14.03 -7.46 10.83
N PRO A 311 14.45 -7.75 9.60
CA PRO A 311 15.29 -8.90 9.28
C PRO A 311 16.64 -8.86 10.00
#